data_AF-A0A3N4GY27-F1
#
_entry.id   AF-A0A3N4GY27-F1
#
_cell.length_a   1.000
_cell.length_b   1.000
_cell.length_c   1.000
_cell.angle_alpha   90.00
_cell.angle_beta   90.00
_cell.angle_gamma   90.00
#
_symmetry.space_group_name_H-M   'P 1'
#
loop_
_entity.id
_entity.type
_entity.pdbx_description
1 polymer ?
#
loop_
_entity_poly.entity_id
_entity_poly.type
_entity_poly.pdbx_seq_one_letter_code
_entity_poly.pdbx_strand_id
1 'polypeptide(L)'
;MSRKSISIAILLFCFGWLTLQCQKKQIEMEEEFSFRLLTFYGATFYPYSVMDFHEHFSNEDSAEYITAPVRNGDLVYFELYKTNNFYTLSIDPDWKDTLIFDGDRNTLLINGKLSSITIDSVGPSLMFLHQLSLQESKTLKSIEFMIEIPDSVKPYLQKIAEFNPHIDISFTGYEDSVPVNNQDLLWISQYFSPKMLSINNPLDSLTLTSLGRFKNLESLMIFIPESIGDLPLPHLEKLKKLILREWNETDQFPLLKSSFFQENLQIKSFTFIGDGEDLESLPPWYDLKELEELNIMFWDDAWMDYPLAYFHPNLKALTVVGQLENAADISNLKPLKRLSLRSQESYIKDNLPIFANSLKDLEFLDINVVDTLFDYRILGRFKELKYLIIGDSEYSSPIDSGLFQLKGLQYLSLHEDFYRDSLGIVKLKSELPNTIIVPNSGACIGSVWLLLIIPFSLAWFLLLRAYYSKKGYGT
;
A
#
# COMPACT_ATOMS: atom_id res chain seq x y z
N MET A 1 10.67 59.71 10.07
CA MET A 1 11.41 58.47 9.71
C MET A 1 12.04 58.67 8.35
N SER A 2 13.33 58.37 8.18
CA SER A 2 14.01 58.53 6.88
C SER A 2 13.52 57.46 5.89
N ARG A 3 13.49 57.76 4.58
CA ARG A 3 13.16 56.77 3.53
C ARG A 3 13.99 55.49 3.65
N LYS A 4 15.24 55.58 4.10
CA LYS A 4 16.12 54.42 4.36
C LYS A 4 15.61 53.51 5.49
N SER A 5 15.02 54.09 6.53
CA SER A 5 14.47 53.35 7.67
C SER A 5 13.21 52.56 7.30
N ILE A 6 12.40 53.08 6.37
CA ILE A 6 11.20 52.41 5.87
C ILE A 6 11.57 51.24 4.93
N SER A 7 12.57 51.41 4.07
CA SER A 7 13.05 50.32 3.19
C SER A 7 13.64 49.14 3.95
N ILE A 8 14.37 49.39 5.04
CA ILE A 8 14.92 48.31 5.90
C ILE A 8 13.79 47.56 6.62
N ALA A 9 12.78 48.26 7.13
CA ALA A 9 11.64 47.63 7.78
C ALA A 9 10.81 46.74 6.83
N ILE A 10 10.62 47.18 5.57
CA ILE A 10 9.94 46.39 4.55
C ILE A 10 10.76 45.14 4.18
N LEU A 11 12.08 45.27 4.01
CA LEU A 11 12.95 44.12 3.74
C LEU A 11 12.94 43.10 4.88
N LEU A 12 12.99 43.54 6.14
CA LEU A 12 12.91 42.67 7.30
C LEU A 12 11.54 41.98 7.42
N PHE A 13 10.45 42.69 7.09
CA PHE A 13 9.11 42.11 7.07
C PHE A 13 8.95 41.07 5.96
N CYS A 14 9.43 41.35 4.74
CA CYS A 14 9.43 40.39 3.64
C CYS A 14 10.28 39.14 3.97
N PHE A 15 11.45 39.33 4.59
CA PHE A 15 12.30 38.21 5.01
C PHE A 15 11.63 37.38 6.11
N GLY A 16 11.06 38.01 7.14
CA GLY A 16 10.31 37.33 8.19
C GLY A 16 9.10 36.56 7.65
N TRP A 17 8.35 37.16 6.72
CA TRP A 17 7.22 36.52 6.04
C TRP A 17 7.67 35.30 5.21
N LEU A 18 8.75 35.43 4.44
CA LEU A 18 9.33 34.32 3.67
C LEU A 18 9.81 33.19 4.58
N THR A 19 10.45 33.50 5.71
CA THR A 19 10.89 32.46 6.67
C THR A 19 9.71 31.74 7.32
N LEU A 20 8.63 32.45 7.64
CA LEU A 20 7.40 31.85 8.19
C LEU A 20 6.68 30.96 7.18
N GLN A 21 6.61 31.39 5.91
CA GLN A 21 6.05 30.56 4.83
C GLN A 21 6.90 29.31 4.58
N CYS A 22 8.22 29.43 4.66
CA CYS A 22 9.14 28.29 4.50
C CYS A 22 9.00 27.29 5.66
N GLN A 23 8.94 27.77 6.92
CA GLN A 23 8.72 26.93 8.09
C GLN A 23 7.37 26.22 8.04
N LYS A 24 6.30 26.92 7.64
CA LYS A 24 4.97 26.31 7.51
C LYS A 24 4.96 25.22 6.44
N LYS A 25 5.56 25.47 5.28
CA LYS A 25 5.70 24.48 4.21
C LYS A 25 6.57 23.29 4.65
N GLN A 26 7.62 23.52 5.44
CA GLN A 26 8.47 22.45 5.97
C GLN A 26 7.72 21.58 6.98
N ILE A 27 6.92 22.17 7.88
CA ILE A 27 6.08 21.42 8.84
C ILE A 27 5.00 20.62 8.10
N GLU A 28 4.31 21.23 7.13
CA GLU A 28 3.32 20.53 6.30
C GLU A 28 3.95 19.38 5.50
N MET A 29 5.17 19.57 4.97
CA MET A 29 5.92 18.50 4.27
C MET A 29 6.48 17.42 5.22
N GLU A 30 6.82 17.76 6.46
CA GLU A 30 7.27 16.80 7.48
C GLU A 30 6.08 15.96 8.00
N GLU A 31 4.89 16.55 8.14
CA GLU A 31 3.65 15.83 8.45
C GLU A 31 3.22 14.93 7.28
N GLU A 32 3.37 15.39 6.02
CA GLU A 32 3.00 14.65 4.81
C GLU A 32 3.83 13.35 4.63
N PHE A 33 5.05 13.30 5.15
CA PHE A 33 5.93 12.12 5.07
C PHE A 33 6.15 11.41 6.42
N SER A 34 5.19 11.53 7.34
CA SER A 34 5.21 10.82 8.61
C SER A 34 4.52 9.45 8.52
N PHE A 35 5.15 8.44 9.10
CA PHE A 35 4.56 7.11 9.25
C PHE A 35 3.72 7.05 10.54
N ARG A 36 2.64 6.26 10.49
CA ARG A 36 1.89 5.86 11.68
C ARG A 36 1.50 4.40 11.60
N LEU A 37 1.14 3.82 12.74
CA LEU A 37 0.66 2.45 12.82
C LEU A 37 -0.87 2.45 12.72
N LEU A 38 -1.40 1.68 11.78
CA LEU A 38 -2.83 1.39 11.69
C LEU A 38 -3.08 -0.06 12.05
N THR A 39 -4.11 -0.29 12.86
CA THR A 39 -4.63 -1.60 13.20
C THR A 39 -5.93 -1.88 12.44
N PHE A 40 -5.97 -2.96 11.67
CA PHE A 40 -7.06 -3.38 10.80
C PHE A 40 -7.73 -4.63 11.39
N TYR A 41 -9.05 -4.62 11.57
CA TYR A 41 -9.86 -5.78 11.95
C TYR A 41 -10.76 -6.18 10.78
N GLY A 42 -10.99 -7.48 10.57
CA GLY A 42 -11.98 -7.96 9.60
C GLY A 42 -11.57 -7.99 8.11
N ALA A 43 -10.30 -7.69 7.80
CA ALA A 43 -9.75 -7.77 6.44
C ALA A 43 -8.28 -8.21 6.43
N THR A 44 -7.84 -8.92 5.39
CA THR A 44 -6.42 -9.13 5.05
C THR A 44 -5.87 -7.84 4.44
N PHE A 45 -4.69 -7.40 4.87
CA PHE A 45 -4.10 -6.15 4.41
C PHE A 45 -2.92 -6.39 3.48
N TYR A 46 -2.91 -5.70 2.34
CA TYR A 46 -1.84 -5.70 1.35
C TYR A 46 -1.46 -4.24 1.06
N PRO A 47 -0.37 -3.72 1.64
CA PRO A 47 0.12 -2.41 1.23
C PRO A 47 0.51 -2.46 -0.25
N TYR A 48 0.09 -1.49 -1.06
CA TYR A 48 0.32 -1.52 -2.52
C TYR A 48 1.82 -1.49 -2.86
N SER A 49 2.65 -0.98 -1.97
CA SER A 49 4.12 -1.07 -2.03
C SER A 49 4.70 -2.48 -1.79
N VAL A 50 3.88 -3.46 -1.40
CA VAL A 50 4.28 -4.81 -0.96
C VAL A 50 3.50 -5.89 -1.75
N MET A 51 2.71 -5.47 -2.74
CA MET A 51 1.58 -6.23 -3.28
C MET A 51 1.93 -7.56 -3.94
N ASP A 52 3.16 -7.76 -4.41
CA ASP A 52 3.52 -8.95 -5.19
C ASP A 52 4.44 -9.96 -4.50
N PHE A 53 4.88 -9.73 -3.25
CA PHE A 53 5.71 -10.74 -2.56
C PHE A 53 5.14 -11.03 -1.18
N HIS A 54 4.33 -12.08 -1.12
CA HIS A 54 4.05 -13.04 -0.04
C HIS A 54 3.86 -12.58 1.42
N GLU A 55 4.04 -11.32 1.78
CA GLU A 55 3.66 -10.79 3.10
C GLU A 55 2.17 -10.50 3.09
N HIS A 56 1.42 -11.58 3.21
CA HIS A 56 0.04 -11.53 3.60
C HIS A 56 0.00 -11.31 5.10
N PHE A 57 -0.36 -10.10 5.52
CA PHE A 57 -0.86 -9.95 6.87
C PHE A 57 -2.26 -10.54 6.88
N SER A 58 -2.40 -11.87 7.04
CA SER A 58 -3.70 -12.52 7.24
C SER A 58 -3.93 -12.77 8.74
N ASN A 59 -5.19 -12.83 9.17
CA ASN A 59 -5.55 -13.10 10.57
C ASN A 59 -5.71 -14.59 10.84
N GLU A 60 -4.75 -15.40 10.44
CA GLU A 60 -4.79 -16.79 10.87
C GLU A 60 -4.35 -16.95 12.35
N ASP A 61 -3.80 -15.88 12.95
CA ASP A 61 -3.68 -15.76 14.39
C ASP A 61 -5.04 -15.42 15.04
N SER A 62 -5.30 -16.05 16.19
CA SER A 62 -6.48 -15.88 17.07
C SER A 62 -6.83 -14.44 17.53
N ALA A 63 -6.13 -13.42 17.03
CA ALA A 63 -6.27 -12.02 17.39
C ALA A 63 -7.26 -11.23 16.50
N GLU A 64 -7.61 -11.71 15.30
CA GLU A 64 -8.53 -11.04 14.35
C GLU A 64 -8.13 -9.60 13.95
N TYR A 65 -6.86 -9.20 14.13
CA TYR A 65 -6.34 -7.92 13.64
C TYR A 65 -4.90 -7.95 13.13
N ILE A 66 -4.61 -7.02 12.22
CA ILE A 66 -3.29 -6.74 11.67
C ILE A 66 -2.88 -5.36 12.10
N THR A 67 -1.61 -5.12 12.41
CA THR A 67 -1.09 -3.76 12.54
C THR A 67 -0.01 -3.55 11.50
N ALA A 68 -0.07 -2.45 10.75
CA ALA A 68 0.93 -2.14 9.75
C ALA A 68 1.34 -0.66 9.79
N PRO A 69 2.63 -0.35 9.56
CA PRO A 69 3.09 1.00 9.27
C PRO A 69 2.56 1.48 7.92
N VAL A 70 1.94 2.66 7.91
CA VAL A 70 1.43 3.32 6.71
C VAL A 70 1.74 4.82 6.75
N ARG A 71 1.69 5.47 5.58
CA ARG A 71 1.70 6.92 5.44
C ARG A 71 0.37 7.39 4.84
N ASN A 72 0.00 8.63 5.14
CA ASN A 72 -1.15 9.28 4.52
C ASN A 72 -0.99 9.31 2.99
N GLY A 73 -2.07 9.00 2.26
CA GLY A 73 -2.03 8.92 0.80
C GLY A 73 -1.43 7.60 0.25
N ASP A 74 -0.92 6.71 1.11
CA ASP A 74 -0.55 5.36 0.68
C ASP A 74 -1.78 4.67 0.12
N LEU A 75 -1.56 3.93 -0.97
CA LEU A 75 -2.62 3.11 -1.53
C LEU A 75 -2.58 1.77 -0.79
N VAL A 76 -3.75 1.31 -0.36
CA VAL A 76 -3.89 0.04 0.34
C VAL A 76 -4.91 -0.80 -0.36
N TYR A 77 -4.55 -2.07 -0.51
CA TYR A 77 -5.41 -3.11 -1.00
C TYR A 77 -5.75 -4.03 0.16
N PHE A 78 -7.00 -4.47 0.26
CA PHE A 78 -7.39 -5.39 1.31
C PHE A 78 -8.49 -6.32 0.85
N GLU A 79 -8.48 -7.52 1.39
CA GLU A 79 -9.48 -8.56 1.16
C GLU A 79 -10.37 -8.67 2.39
N LEU A 80 -11.69 -8.53 2.25
CA LEU A 80 -12.62 -8.75 3.36
C LEU A 80 -12.80 -10.25 3.63
N TYR A 81 -12.52 -10.71 4.85
CA TYR A 81 -12.62 -12.14 5.20
C TYR A 81 -14.00 -12.75 4.98
N LYS A 82 -15.05 -11.96 5.16
CA LYS A 82 -16.44 -12.45 5.06
C LYS A 82 -16.85 -12.75 3.63
N THR A 83 -16.23 -12.09 2.66
CA THR A 83 -16.73 -12.04 1.27
C THR A 83 -15.66 -12.41 0.25
N ASN A 84 -14.38 -12.40 0.63
CA ASN A 84 -13.22 -12.50 -0.25
C ASN A 84 -13.23 -11.42 -1.35
N ASN A 85 -13.85 -10.27 -1.05
CA ASN A 85 -13.84 -9.13 -1.94
C ASN A 85 -12.60 -8.29 -1.68
N PHE A 86 -12.03 -7.80 -2.77
CA PHE A 86 -10.91 -6.92 -2.74
C PHE A 86 -11.34 -5.47 -2.87
N TYR A 87 -10.69 -4.59 -2.12
CA TYR A 87 -10.93 -3.16 -2.17
C TYR A 87 -9.61 -2.43 -2.25
N THR A 88 -9.61 -1.31 -2.98
CA THR A 88 -8.48 -0.40 -3.05
C THR A 88 -8.89 0.96 -2.49
N LEU A 89 -8.16 1.45 -1.48
CA LEU A 89 -8.41 2.75 -0.86
C LEU A 89 -7.11 3.50 -0.62
N SER A 90 -7.17 4.83 -0.60
CA SER A 90 -6.08 5.66 -0.11
C SER A 90 -6.21 5.90 1.39
N ILE A 91 -5.10 5.82 2.14
CA ILE A 91 -5.08 6.11 3.57
C ILE A 91 -5.42 7.59 3.81
N ASP A 92 -6.53 7.80 4.51
CA ASP A 92 -7.01 9.12 4.89
C ASP A 92 -6.30 9.58 6.18
N PRO A 93 -5.77 10.82 6.24
CA PRO A 93 -5.19 11.37 7.47
C PRO A 93 -6.19 11.39 8.64
N ASP A 94 -7.48 11.52 8.36
CA ASP A 94 -8.53 11.58 9.38
C ASP A 94 -8.96 10.18 9.88
N TRP A 95 -8.41 9.10 9.30
CA TRP A 95 -8.68 7.76 9.80
C TRP A 95 -8.17 7.60 11.24
N LYS A 96 -8.94 6.85 12.03
CA LYS A 96 -8.51 6.43 13.36
C LYS A 96 -7.38 5.41 13.22
N ASP A 97 -6.52 5.35 14.23
CA ASP A 97 -5.45 4.35 14.30
C ASP A 97 -5.97 2.90 14.36
N THR A 98 -7.26 2.72 14.64
CA THR A 98 -7.95 1.44 14.55
C THR A 98 -9.12 1.50 13.57
N LEU A 99 -9.12 0.55 12.64
CA LEU A 99 -10.09 0.40 11.57
C LEU A 99 -10.75 -0.96 11.66
N ILE A 100 -12.07 -0.95 11.78
CA ILE A 100 -12.90 -2.15 11.75
C ILE A 100 -13.56 -2.22 10.39
N PHE A 101 -13.12 -3.20 9.59
CA PHE A 101 -13.69 -3.51 8.30
C PHE A 101 -14.83 -4.50 8.50
N ASP A 102 -15.99 -4.14 7.97
CA ASP A 102 -17.16 -5.00 7.88
C ASP A 102 -17.80 -4.76 6.52
N GLY A 103 -18.77 -5.59 6.16
CA GLY A 103 -19.43 -5.46 4.89
C GLY A 103 -20.06 -6.75 4.43
N ASP A 104 -20.69 -6.64 3.27
CA ASP A 104 -21.14 -7.77 2.49
C ASP A 104 -20.51 -7.68 1.10
N ARG A 105 -21.01 -8.49 0.18
CA ARG A 105 -20.47 -8.56 -1.18
C ARG A 105 -20.53 -7.22 -1.92
N ASN A 106 -21.41 -6.32 -1.53
CA ASN A 106 -21.73 -5.11 -2.29
C ASN A 106 -21.40 -3.82 -1.53
N THR A 107 -21.01 -3.92 -0.26
CA THR A 107 -20.82 -2.78 0.61
C THR A 107 -19.60 -2.96 1.50
N LEU A 108 -18.86 -1.87 1.68
CA LEU A 108 -17.78 -1.78 2.63
C LEU A 108 -18.14 -0.80 3.74
N LEU A 109 -18.06 -1.26 4.98
CA LEU A 109 -18.18 -0.46 6.18
C LEU A 109 -16.80 -0.32 6.82
N ILE A 110 -16.38 0.92 7.10
CA ILE A 110 -15.19 1.21 7.91
C ILE A 110 -15.65 1.87 9.20
N ASN A 111 -15.36 1.24 10.34
CA ASN A 111 -15.81 1.70 11.66
C ASN A 111 -17.34 1.92 11.72
N GLY A 112 -18.09 1.02 11.08
CA GLY A 112 -19.56 1.07 11.02
C GLY A 112 -20.15 2.13 10.09
N LYS A 113 -19.33 2.80 9.27
CA LYS A 113 -19.78 3.79 8.27
C LYS A 113 -19.59 3.26 6.86
N LEU A 114 -20.60 3.44 6.01
CA LEU A 114 -20.51 3.10 4.59
C LEU A 114 -19.40 3.92 3.91
N SER A 115 -18.42 3.19 3.39
CA SER A 115 -17.21 3.73 2.77
C SER A 115 -17.12 3.40 1.28
N SER A 116 -17.52 2.18 0.86
CA SER A 116 -17.54 1.78 -0.55
C SER A 116 -18.82 1.05 -0.90
N ILE A 117 -19.20 1.10 -2.18
CA ILE A 117 -20.23 0.28 -2.79
C ILE A 117 -19.61 -0.40 -4.02
N THR A 118 -19.85 -1.69 -4.17
CA THR A 118 -19.39 -2.48 -5.32
C THR A 118 -20.59 -2.80 -6.20
N ILE A 119 -20.51 -2.51 -7.51
CA ILE A 119 -21.52 -2.84 -8.51
C ILE A 119 -21.04 -4.08 -9.28
N ASP A 120 -21.67 -5.22 -9.03
CA ASP A 120 -21.37 -6.49 -9.68
C ASP A 120 -22.64 -7.18 -10.23
N SER A 121 -22.50 -8.41 -10.75
CA SER A 121 -23.62 -9.18 -11.32
C SER A 121 -24.71 -9.56 -10.31
N VAL A 122 -24.39 -9.53 -9.01
CA VAL A 122 -25.31 -9.76 -7.88
C VAL A 122 -25.49 -8.46 -7.09
N GLY A 123 -25.26 -7.32 -7.75
CA GLY A 123 -24.95 -6.04 -7.13
C GLY A 123 -25.96 -5.55 -6.10
N PRO A 124 -25.67 -4.42 -5.44
CA PRO A 124 -26.53 -3.88 -4.40
C PRO A 124 -27.92 -3.75 -4.98
N SER A 125 -28.91 -4.27 -4.27
CA SER A 125 -30.29 -4.22 -4.76
C SER A 125 -30.63 -2.76 -5.12
N LEU A 126 -31.37 -2.55 -6.21
CA LEU A 126 -31.82 -1.20 -6.57
C LEU A 126 -32.55 -0.50 -5.41
N MET A 127 -33.20 -1.30 -4.55
CA MET A 127 -33.82 -0.82 -3.31
C MET A 127 -32.79 -0.25 -2.32
N PHE A 128 -31.64 -0.90 -2.14
CA PHE A 128 -30.54 -0.38 -1.32
C PHE A 128 -30.06 0.98 -1.87
N LEU A 129 -29.76 1.06 -3.17
CA LEU A 129 -29.29 2.31 -3.79
C LEU A 129 -30.34 3.43 -3.68
N HIS A 130 -31.62 3.10 -3.79
CA HIS A 130 -32.71 4.06 -3.58
C HIS A 130 -32.79 4.57 -2.13
N GLN A 131 -32.50 3.69 -1.16
CA GLN A 131 -32.63 3.94 0.27
C GLN A 131 -31.40 4.61 0.91
N LEU A 132 -30.28 4.74 0.18
CA LEU A 132 -29.11 5.46 0.65
C LEU A 132 -29.50 6.85 1.18
N SER A 133 -29.17 7.10 2.44
CA SER A 133 -29.42 8.39 3.07
C SER A 133 -28.50 9.45 2.49
N LEU A 134 -28.93 10.71 2.60
CA LEU A 134 -28.11 11.86 2.22
C LEU A 134 -26.73 11.85 2.90
N GLN A 135 -26.69 11.42 4.16
CA GLN A 135 -25.45 11.41 4.92
C GLN A 135 -24.50 10.32 4.41
N GLU A 136 -25.02 9.13 4.11
CA GLU A 136 -24.22 8.04 3.53
C GLU A 136 -23.68 8.43 2.15
N SER A 137 -24.49 9.03 1.27
CA SER A 137 -24.01 9.52 -0.03
C SER A 137 -22.90 10.56 0.11
N LYS A 138 -22.99 11.46 1.10
CA LYS A 138 -21.97 12.49 1.37
C LYS A 138 -20.66 11.94 1.94
N THR A 139 -20.70 10.81 2.65
CA THR A 139 -19.52 10.22 3.29
C THR A 139 -18.92 9.08 2.50
N LEU A 140 -19.60 8.59 1.45
CA LEU A 140 -19.11 7.55 0.57
C LEU A 140 -17.77 7.97 -0.03
N LYS A 141 -16.78 7.07 0.02
CA LYS A 141 -15.40 7.34 -0.42
C LYS A 141 -15.16 6.81 -1.81
N SER A 142 -15.67 5.62 -2.13
CA SER A 142 -15.42 4.95 -3.40
C SER A 142 -16.65 4.24 -3.95
N ILE A 143 -16.68 4.07 -5.28
CA ILE A 143 -17.54 3.13 -5.99
C ILE A 143 -16.67 2.24 -6.86
N GLU A 144 -16.90 0.95 -6.77
CA GLU A 144 -16.22 -0.07 -7.56
C GLU A 144 -17.18 -0.70 -8.57
N PHE A 145 -16.72 -0.90 -9.79
CA PHE A 145 -17.47 -1.51 -10.88
C PHE A 145 -16.78 -2.79 -11.34
N MET A 146 -17.39 -3.94 -11.04
CA MET A 146 -16.92 -5.25 -11.52
C MET A 146 -17.60 -5.69 -12.81
N ILE A 147 -18.69 -5.02 -13.18
CA ILE A 147 -19.44 -5.21 -14.43
C ILE A 147 -19.77 -3.86 -15.05
N GLU A 148 -20.24 -3.89 -16.30
CA GLU A 148 -20.82 -2.75 -17.00
C GLU A 148 -21.87 -2.04 -16.16
N ILE A 149 -21.89 -0.70 -16.19
CA ILE A 149 -22.81 0.09 -15.38
C ILE A 149 -24.23 -0.12 -15.92
N PRO A 150 -25.10 -0.85 -15.19
CA PRO A 150 -26.42 -1.16 -15.71
C PRO A 150 -27.25 0.12 -15.85
N ASP A 151 -28.02 0.25 -16.93
CA ASP A 151 -28.88 1.43 -17.13
C ASP A 151 -29.90 1.64 -15.99
N SER A 152 -30.30 0.55 -15.33
CA SER A 152 -31.17 0.59 -14.14
C SER A 152 -30.50 1.22 -12.91
N VAL A 153 -29.17 1.21 -12.84
CA VAL A 153 -28.36 1.72 -11.72
C VAL A 153 -27.99 3.20 -11.92
N LYS A 154 -27.82 3.65 -13.18
CA LYS A 154 -27.41 5.02 -13.54
C LYS A 154 -28.19 6.14 -12.84
N PRO A 155 -29.53 6.12 -12.74
CA PRO A 155 -30.28 7.18 -12.05
C PRO A 155 -29.92 7.33 -10.57
N TYR A 156 -29.56 6.23 -9.89
CA TYR A 156 -29.17 6.26 -8.48
C TYR A 156 -27.76 6.81 -8.30
N LEU A 157 -26.84 6.41 -9.19
CA LEU A 157 -25.49 6.95 -9.21
C LEU A 157 -25.47 8.46 -9.52
N GLN A 158 -26.34 8.95 -10.40
CA GLN A 158 -26.51 10.39 -10.65
C GLN A 158 -26.94 11.12 -9.38
N LYS A 159 -27.92 10.57 -8.65
CA LYS A 159 -28.36 11.13 -7.36
C LYS A 159 -27.22 11.15 -6.33
N ILE A 160 -26.38 10.11 -6.29
CA ILE A 160 -25.19 10.10 -5.42
C ILE A 160 -24.21 11.21 -5.85
N ALA A 161 -23.94 11.34 -7.15
CA ALA A 161 -23.05 12.36 -7.71
C ALA A 161 -23.53 13.79 -7.41
N GLU A 162 -24.84 14.05 -7.36
CA GLU A 162 -25.39 15.36 -6.94
C GLU A 162 -24.96 15.76 -5.53
N PHE A 163 -24.78 14.79 -4.62
CA PHE A 163 -24.38 15.04 -3.24
C PHE A 163 -22.87 14.93 -3.00
N ASN A 164 -22.21 14.08 -3.77
CA ASN A 164 -20.80 13.78 -3.62
C ASN A 164 -20.17 13.41 -4.97
N PRO A 165 -19.83 14.41 -5.81
CA PRO A 165 -19.23 14.15 -7.11
C PRO A 165 -17.76 13.69 -7.00
N HIS A 166 -17.12 13.81 -5.84
CA HIS A 166 -15.69 13.54 -5.64
C HIS A 166 -15.38 12.12 -5.17
N ILE A 167 -16.35 11.21 -5.26
CA ILE A 167 -16.17 9.79 -4.96
C ILE A 167 -15.11 9.20 -5.90
N ASP A 168 -14.19 8.43 -5.35
CA ASP A 168 -13.16 7.72 -6.10
C ASP A 168 -13.77 6.53 -6.85
N ILE A 169 -13.26 6.26 -8.05
CA ILE A 169 -13.85 5.28 -8.96
C ILE A 169 -12.83 4.19 -9.29
N SER A 170 -13.27 2.93 -9.22
CA SER A 170 -12.46 1.78 -9.64
C SER A 170 -13.25 0.86 -10.56
N PHE A 171 -12.61 0.34 -11.60
CA PHE A 171 -13.14 -0.67 -12.51
C PHE A 171 -12.30 -1.94 -12.40
N THR A 172 -12.87 -3.07 -11.95
CA THR A 172 -12.13 -4.24 -11.43
C THR A 172 -12.61 -5.61 -11.92
N GLY A 173 -13.25 -5.71 -13.10
CA GLY A 173 -13.83 -7.01 -13.52
C GLY A 173 -14.14 -7.21 -15.01
N TYR A 174 -13.61 -6.38 -15.91
CA TYR A 174 -13.87 -6.51 -17.34
C TYR A 174 -12.63 -7.07 -18.04
N GLU A 175 -12.36 -8.36 -17.82
CA GLU A 175 -11.23 -9.00 -18.49
C GLU A 175 -11.38 -9.00 -20.02
N ASP A 176 -12.62 -8.88 -20.57
CA ASP A 176 -12.87 -9.17 -21.99
C ASP A 176 -13.63 -8.10 -22.84
N SER A 177 -14.04 -6.92 -22.33
CA SER A 177 -14.89 -5.99 -23.12
C SER A 177 -14.50 -4.51 -23.12
N VAL A 178 -13.45 -4.17 -23.89
CA VAL A 178 -12.94 -2.79 -24.12
C VAL A 178 -14.02 -1.75 -24.53
N PRO A 179 -14.97 -2.02 -25.45
CA PRO A 179 -15.93 -1.00 -25.89
C PRO A 179 -16.89 -0.52 -24.80
N VAL A 180 -17.19 -1.40 -23.84
CA VAL A 180 -18.12 -1.13 -22.74
C VAL A 180 -17.47 -0.19 -21.71
N ASN A 181 -16.17 -0.39 -21.45
CA ASN A 181 -15.37 0.49 -20.57
C ASN A 181 -15.41 1.94 -21.04
N ASN A 182 -15.35 2.17 -22.34
CA ASN A 182 -15.39 3.53 -22.91
C ASN A 182 -16.68 4.27 -22.64
N GLN A 183 -17.82 3.61 -22.84
CA GLN A 183 -19.12 4.24 -22.66
C GLN A 183 -19.35 4.59 -21.19
N ASP A 184 -18.98 3.69 -20.28
CA ASP A 184 -19.13 3.90 -18.85
C ASP A 184 -18.16 4.94 -18.32
N LEU A 185 -16.90 4.96 -18.77
CA LEU A 185 -15.95 6.00 -18.40
C LEU A 185 -16.40 7.38 -18.88
N LEU A 186 -16.91 7.47 -20.11
CA LEU A 186 -17.49 8.71 -20.64
C LEU A 186 -18.70 9.16 -19.81
N TRP A 187 -19.57 8.22 -19.44
CA TRP A 187 -20.73 8.52 -18.60
C TRP A 187 -20.30 9.00 -17.20
N ILE A 188 -19.37 8.30 -16.54
CA ILE A 188 -18.82 8.68 -15.23
C ILE A 188 -18.23 10.09 -15.29
N SER A 189 -17.50 10.43 -16.35
CA SER A 189 -16.89 11.76 -16.52
C SER A 189 -17.89 12.92 -16.61
N GLN A 190 -19.18 12.64 -16.83
CA GLN A 190 -20.23 13.67 -16.86
C GLN A 190 -20.76 14.02 -15.46
N TYR A 191 -20.71 13.08 -14.51
CA TYR A 191 -21.34 13.22 -13.20
C TYR A 191 -20.34 13.24 -12.06
N PHE A 192 -19.24 12.52 -12.20
CA PHE A 192 -18.21 12.39 -11.17
C PHE A 192 -16.93 13.12 -11.56
N SER A 193 -16.23 13.58 -10.52
CA SER A 193 -14.94 14.24 -10.58
C SER A 193 -14.03 13.64 -9.49
N PRO A 194 -13.69 12.33 -9.62
CA PRO A 194 -12.88 11.60 -8.66
C PRO A 194 -11.50 12.23 -8.48
N LYS A 195 -10.92 12.02 -7.30
CA LYS A 195 -9.50 12.28 -7.06
C LYS A 195 -8.65 11.07 -7.40
N MET A 196 -9.19 9.87 -7.25
CA MET A 196 -8.57 8.62 -7.64
C MET A 196 -9.41 7.87 -8.68
N LEU A 197 -8.74 7.42 -9.74
CA LEU A 197 -9.32 6.55 -10.76
C LEU A 197 -8.42 5.32 -10.91
N SER A 198 -9.01 4.14 -10.79
CA SER A 198 -8.36 2.86 -11.04
C SER A 198 -9.10 2.15 -12.17
N ILE A 199 -8.36 1.74 -13.20
CA ILE A 199 -8.91 0.98 -14.33
C ILE A 199 -8.08 -0.29 -14.49
N ASN A 200 -8.66 -1.40 -14.06
CA ASN A 200 -8.05 -2.73 -14.10
C ASN A 200 -8.54 -3.54 -15.31
N ASN A 201 -8.89 -2.87 -16.39
CA ASN A 201 -9.37 -3.50 -17.61
C ASN A 201 -8.47 -3.07 -18.77
N PRO A 202 -8.46 -3.82 -19.88
CA PRO A 202 -7.72 -3.43 -21.07
C PRO A 202 -8.19 -2.05 -21.57
N LEU A 203 -7.22 -1.18 -21.84
CA LEU A 203 -7.47 0.17 -22.34
C LEU A 203 -7.41 0.22 -23.87
N ASP A 204 -8.11 1.18 -24.47
CA ASP A 204 -7.88 1.56 -25.86
C ASP A 204 -7.64 3.07 -26.01
N SER A 205 -7.40 3.49 -27.25
CA SER A 205 -7.21 4.89 -27.62
C SER A 205 -8.30 5.83 -27.11
N LEU A 206 -9.57 5.38 -27.11
CA LEU A 206 -10.71 6.18 -26.70
C LEU A 206 -10.76 6.31 -25.18
N THR A 207 -10.37 5.26 -24.46
CA THR A 207 -10.31 5.22 -23.00
C THR A 207 -9.26 6.21 -22.53
N LEU A 208 -8.07 6.14 -23.13
CA LEU A 208 -6.94 7.04 -22.84
C LEU A 208 -7.32 8.51 -23.09
N THR A 209 -7.98 8.80 -24.22
CA THR A 209 -8.44 10.16 -24.53
C THR A 209 -9.48 10.64 -23.50
N SER A 210 -10.35 9.75 -23.02
CA SER A 210 -11.38 10.07 -22.04
C SER A 210 -10.84 10.41 -20.65
N LEU A 211 -9.64 9.90 -20.30
CA LEU A 211 -8.96 10.27 -19.05
C LEU A 211 -8.78 11.79 -18.92
N GLY A 212 -8.59 12.49 -20.05
CA GLY A 212 -8.40 13.94 -20.08
C GLY A 212 -9.62 14.74 -19.60
N ARG A 213 -10.78 14.09 -19.39
CA ARG A 213 -11.99 14.71 -18.83
C ARG A 213 -11.94 14.83 -17.31
N PHE A 214 -11.12 14.04 -16.62
CA PHE A 214 -11.00 14.05 -15.16
C PHE A 214 -10.03 15.13 -14.67
N LYS A 215 -10.45 16.39 -14.70
CA LYS A 215 -9.61 17.55 -14.35
C LYS A 215 -9.16 17.62 -12.88
N ASN A 216 -9.79 16.85 -12.00
CA ASN A 216 -9.47 16.80 -10.57
C ASN A 216 -8.69 15.56 -10.17
N LEU A 217 -8.25 14.75 -11.14
CA LEU A 217 -7.58 13.50 -10.87
C LEU A 217 -6.19 13.74 -10.25
N GLU A 218 -5.98 13.23 -9.04
CA GLU A 218 -4.72 13.30 -8.29
C GLU A 218 -3.98 11.94 -8.29
N SER A 219 -4.69 10.82 -8.44
CA SER A 219 -4.14 9.47 -8.49
C SER A 219 -4.73 8.67 -9.64
N LEU A 220 -3.88 8.10 -10.49
CA LEU A 220 -4.28 7.24 -11.60
C LEU A 220 -3.60 5.88 -11.48
N MET A 221 -4.41 4.82 -11.50
CA MET A 221 -3.93 3.45 -11.67
C MET A 221 -4.51 2.88 -12.96
N ILE A 222 -3.65 2.38 -13.83
CA ILE A 222 -4.05 1.78 -15.09
C ILE A 222 -3.22 0.56 -15.40
N PHE A 223 -3.82 -0.39 -16.11
CA PHE A 223 -3.09 -1.43 -16.79
C PHE A 223 -2.71 -0.97 -18.19
N ILE A 224 -1.46 -1.21 -18.57
CA ILE A 224 -0.96 -0.90 -19.90
C ILE A 224 -1.23 -2.12 -20.80
N PRO A 225 -2.11 -2.01 -21.80
CA PRO A 225 -2.40 -3.08 -22.75
C PRO A 225 -1.33 -3.18 -23.84
N GLU A 226 -1.09 -4.39 -24.33
CA GLU A 226 -0.07 -4.82 -25.32
C GLU A 226 0.08 -3.95 -26.60
N SER A 227 -0.90 -3.10 -26.94
CA SER A 227 -0.91 -2.36 -28.22
C SER A 227 -1.37 -0.91 -28.16
N ILE A 228 -1.00 -0.16 -27.10
CA ILE A 228 -1.22 1.30 -27.08
C ILE A 228 -0.52 1.98 -28.28
N GLY A 229 0.58 1.45 -28.82
CA GLY A 229 1.40 2.20 -29.79
C GLY A 229 1.78 3.58 -29.23
N ASP A 230 2.09 4.55 -30.10
CA ASP A 230 2.45 5.92 -29.68
C ASP A 230 1.28 6.75 -29.10
N LEU A 231 0.18 6.14 -28.64
CA LEU A 231 -0.99 6.87 -28.15
C LEU A 231 -0.67 7.59 -26.83
N PRO A 232 -0.78 8.94 -26.79
CA PRO A 232 -0.43 9.70 -25.61
C PRO A 232 -1.50 9.57 -24.53
N LEU A 233 -1.08 9.24 -23.31
CA LEU A 233 -1.86 9.61 -22.13
C LEU A 233 -2.05 11.14 -22.14
N PRO A 234 -3.25 11.64 -21.80
CA PRO A 234 -3.51 13.07 -21.83
C PRO A 234 -2.72 13.80 -20.74
N HIS A 235 -2.53 15.10 -20.92
CA HIS A 235 -2.08 15.96 -19.84
C HIS A 235 -3.12 15.98 -18.70
N LEU A 236 -2.68 15.63 -17.49
CA LEU A 236 -3.48 15.51 -16.28
C LEU A 236 -2.92 16.45 -15.21
N GLU A 237 -3.25 17.74 -15.31
CA GLU A 237 -2.66 18.86 -14.53
C GLU A 237 -2.52 18.64 -13.01
N LYS A 238 -3.40 17.85 -12.38
CA LYS A 238 -3.38 17.59 -10.93
C LYS A 238 -2.80 16.23 -10.53
N LEU A 239 -2.36 15.42 -11.49
CA LEU A 239 -1.90 14.06 -11.25
C LEU A 239 -0.60 14.05 -10.42
N LYS A 240 -0.68 13.58 -9.18
CA LYS A 240 0.45 13.45 -8.26
C LYS A 240 0.96 12.01 -8.17
N LYS A 241 0.08 11.02 -8.34
CA LYS A 241 0.39 9.60 -8.21
C LYS A 241 0.02 8.85 -9.47
N LEU A 242 0.97 8.11 -10.01
CA LEU A 242 0.78 7.26 -11.18
C LEU A 242 1.20 5.84 -10.86
N ILE A 243 0.30 4.89 -11.10
CA ILE A 243 0.53 3.46 -10.97
C ILE A 243 0.29 2.84 -12.33
N LEU A 244 1.35 2.29 -12.90
CA LEU A 244 1.33 1.56 -14.15
C LEU A 244 1.54 0.09 -13.83
N ARG A 245 0.61 -0.75 -14.31
CA ARG A 245 0.71 -2.20 -14.20
C ARG A 245 0.71 -2.82 -15.58
N GLU A 246 1.57 -3.80 -15.79
CA GLU A 246 1.57 -4.60 -17.01
C GLU A 246 0.46 -5.65 -17.00
N TRP A 247 -0.14 -5.89 -18.17
CA TRP A 247 -1.26 -6.82 -18.33
C TRP A 247 -0.80 -8.27 -18.60
N ASN A 248 0.36 -8.52 -19.22
CA ASN A 248 0.80 -9.87 -19.63
C ASN A 248 2.34 -10.02 -19.76
N GLU A 249 2.85 -11.24 -19.57
CA GLU A 249 4.23 -11.69 -19.84
C GLU A 249 4.53 -11.80 -21.34
N THR A 250 4.41 -10.71 -22.10
CA THR A 250 4.77 -10.74 -23.54
C THR A 250 5.93 -9.82 -23.83
N ASP A 251 6.91 -10.29 -24.62
CA ASP A 251 8.15 -9.61 -25.04
C ASP A 251 8.01 -8.23 -25.73
N GLN A 252 6.82 -7.60 -25.76
CA GLN A 252 6.58 -6.32 -26.41
C GLN A 252 5.80 -5.37 -25.51
N PHE A 253 6.56 -4.54 -24.79
CA PHE A 253 5.99 -3.46 -24.01
C PHE A 253 5.57 -2.28 -24.90
N PRO A 254 4.35 -1.72 -24.70
CA PRO A 254 3.92 -0.54 -25.42
C PRO A 254 4.69 0.69 -24.95
N LEU A 255 5.34 1.36 -25.88
CA LEU A 255 5.98 2.65 -25.65
C LEU A 255 4.90 3.70 -25.33
N LEU A 256 4.66 3.97 -24.03
CA LEU A 256 3.99 5.22 -23.65
C LEU A 256 4.79 6.37 -24.29
N LYS A 257 4.09 7.32 -24.90
CA LYS A 257 4.76 8.43 -25.60
C LYS A 257 5.67 9.19 -24.64
N SER A 258 6.92 9.42 -25.06
CA SER A 258 7.95 10.12 -24.26
C SER A 258 7.53 11.49 -23.74
N SER A 259 6.60 12.18 -24.40
CA SER A 259 6.13 13.50 -23.96
C SER A 259 5.23 13.45 -22.72
N PHE A 260 4.70 12.30 -22.32
CA PHE A 260 3.76 12.23 -21.19
C PHE A 260 4.39 12.75 -19.88
N PHE A 261 5.58 12.29 -19.52
CA PHE A 261 6.25 12.74 -18.30
C PHE A 261 6.71 14.20 -18.39
N GLN A 262 7.04 14.69 -19.59
CA GLN A 262 7.36 16.10 -19.83
C GLN A 262 6.16 17.02 -19.63
N GLU A 263 4.97 16.52 -19.93
CA GLU A 263 3.71 17.24 -19.74
C GLU A 263 3.17 17.08 -18.30
N ASN A 264 3.64 16.10 -17.52
CA ASN A 264 3.12 15.80 -16.19
C ASN A 264 4.20 15.83 -15.08
N LEU A 265 5.02 16.89 -15.08
CA LEU A 265 6.13 17.09 -14.14
C LEU A 265 5.71 17.22 -12.67
N GLN A 266 4.42 17.41 -12.40
CA GLN A 266 3.84 17.49 -11.05
C GLN A 266 3.68 16.13 -10.36
N ILE A 267 3.94 15.02 -11.06
CA ILE A 267 3.93 13.67 -10.48
C ILE A 267 5.03 13.57 -9.41
N LYS A 268 4.63 13.12 -8.22
CA LYS A 268 5.50 12.93 -7.05
C LYS A 268 5.66 11.48 -6.63
N SER A 269 4.73 10.61 -7.04
CA SER A 269 4.74 9.19 -6.72
C SER A 269 4.54 8.39 -8.01
N PHE A 270 5.51 7.54 -8.32
CA PHE A 270 5.49 6.68 -9.50
C PHE A 270 5.64 5.23 -9.06
N THR A 271 4.73 4.39 -9.52
CA THR A 271 4.77 2.95 -9.30
C THR A 271 4.69 2.23 -10.63
N PHE A 272 5.63 1.32 -10.88
CA PHE A 272 5.64 0.43 -12.01
C PHE A 272 5.64 -1.02 -11.50
N ILE A 273 4.76 -1.83 -12.06
CA ILE A 273 4.62 -3.26 -11.77
C ILE A 273 4.59 -3.98 -13.12
N GLY A 274 5.58 -4.80 -13.41
CA GLY A 274 5.69 -5.51 -14.69
C GLY A 274 7.00 -6.29 -14.80
N ASP A 275 7.43 -6.63 -16.01
CA ASP A 275 8.75 -7.22 -16.25
C ASP A 275 9.86 -6.16 -16.19
N GLY A 276 11.07 -6.57 -15.79
CA GLY A 276 12.20 -5.68 -15.65
C GLY A 276 12.96 -5.38 -16.94
N GLU A 277 12.86 -6.21 -17.97
CA GLU A 277 13.34 -5.85 -19.32
C GLU A 277 12.63 -4.59 -19.86
N ASP A 278 11.42 -4.32 -19.36
CA ASP A 278 10.56 -3.24 -19.81
C ASP A 278 10.77 -1.90 -19.11
N LEU A 279 11.62 -1.83 -18.09
CA LEU A 279 11.94 -0.54 -17.48
C LEU A 279 12.68 0.38 -18.47
N GLU A 280 13.54 -0.18 -19.32
CA GLU A 280 14.24 0.57 -20.37
C GLU A 280 13.31 1.00 -21.51
N SER A 281 12.19 0.28 -21.70
CA SER A 281 11.18 0.58 -22.70
C SER A 281 10.17 1.63 -22.22
N LEU A 282 10.07 1.88 -20.92
CA LEU A 282 9.29 2.99 -20.40
C LEU A 282 9.78 4.34 -20.98
N PRO A 283 8.87 5.28 -21.28
CA PRO A 283 9.26 6.63 -21.62
C PRO A 283 10.13 7.23 -20.52
N PRO A 284 10.92 8.25 -20.86
CA PRO A 284 11.91 8.87 -19.98
C PRO A 284 11.32 9.44 -18.69
N TRP A 285 11.05 8.57 -17.72
CA TRP A 285 10.53 8.92 -16.41
C TRP A 285 11.58 9.67 -15.58
N TYR A 286 12.84 9.68 -16.03
CA TYR A 286 13.90 10.59 -15.56
C TYR A 286 13.54 12.08 -15.65
N ASP A 287 12.54 12.46 -16.46
CA ASP A 287 12.04 13.83 -16.51
C ASP A 287 11.30 14.24 -15.21
N LEU A 288 10.85 13.28 -14.39
CA LEU A 288 10.18 13.51 -13.11
C LEU A 288 11.15 13.91 -11.98
N LYS A 289 11.68 15.12 -12.06
CA LYS A 289 12.70 15.62 -11.09
C LYS A 289 12.15 15.88 -9.68
N GLU A 290 10.84 16.05 -9.55
CA GLU A 290 10.15 16.28 -8.27
C GLU A 290 9.63 14.98 -7.64
N LEU A 291 10.08 13.82 -8.15
CA LEU A 291 9.68 12.51 -7.64
C LEU A 291 10.15 12.34 -6.18
N GLU A 292 9.20 12.03 -5.30
CA GLU A 292 9.42 11.80 -3.86
C GLU A 292 9.26 10.32 -3.49
N GLU A 293 8.52 9.56 -4.29
CA GLU A 293 8.29 8.12 -4.11
C GLU A 293 8.43 7.38 -5.43
N LEU A 294 9.23 6.33 -5.40
CA LEU A 294 9.41 5.41 -6.51
C LEU A 294 9.20 3.97 -6.04
N ASN A 295 8.29 3.26 -6.69
CA ASN A 295 8.11 1.83 -6.46
C ASN A 295 8.28 1.10 -7.79
N ILE A 296 9.31 0.28 -7.89
CA ILE A 296 9.57 -0.57 -9.06
C ILE A 296 9.45 -2.02 -8.59
N MET A 297 8.52 -2.77 -9.18
CA MET A 297 8.28 -4.16 -8.83
C MET A 297 8.37 -5.00 -10.09
N PHE A 298 9.40 -5.82 -10.14
CA PHE A 298 9.58 -6.77 -11.24
C PHE A 298 9.04 -8.13 -10.85
N TRP A 299 8.38 -8.81 -11.79
CA TRP A 299 7.96 -10.22 -11.57
C TRP A 299 9.16 -11.16 -11.46
N ASP A 300 10.27 -10.81 -12.12
CA ASP A 300 11.51 -11.58 -12.16
C ASP A 300 12.68 -10.88 -11.43
N ASP A 301 13.78 -11.62 -11.26
CA ASP A 301 15.07 -11.16 -10.69
C ASP A 301 15.81 -10.19 -11.64
N ALA A 302 15.14 -9.14 -12.09
CA ALA A 302 15.69 -8.18 -13.03
C ALA A 302 16.70 -7.23 -12.39
N TRP A 303 17.64 -6.76 -13.22
CA TRP A 303 18.69 -5.83 -12.83
C TRP A 303 18.40 -4.47 -13.44
N MET A 304 18.52 -3.43 -12.62
CA MET A 304 18.35 -2.04 -13.06
C MET A 304 19.66 -1.28 -12.85
N ASP A 305 20.30 -0.89 -13.95
CA ASP A 305 21.41 0.07 -13.98
C ASP A 305 20.87 1.48 -14.21
N TYR A 306 20.36 2.08 -13.15
CA TYR A 306 19.74 3.39 -13.22
C TYR A 306 20.28 4.31 -12.13
N PRO A 307 20.83 5.49 -12.48
CA PRO A 307 21.36 6.44 -11.50
C PRO A 307 20.22 7.26 -10.87
N LEU A 308 19.45 6.61 -10.00
CA LEU A 308 18.35 7.16 -9.20
C LEU A 308 18.73 8.48 -8.53
N ALA A 309 19.89 8.56 -7.87
CA ALA A 309 20.28 9.77 -7.14
C ALA A 309 20.61 10.94 -8.06
N TYR A 310 21.00 10.67 -9.30
CA TYR A 310 21.22 11.71 -10.30
C TYR A 310 19.89 12.27 -10.84
N PHE A 311 18.96 11.38 -11.21
CA PHE A 311 17.69 11.79 -11.83
C PHE A 311 16.62 12.21 -10.83
N HIS A 312 16.59 11.59 -9.65
CA HIS A 312 15.58 11.78 -8.61
C HIS A 312 16.21 12.05 -7.23
N PRO A 313 16.97 13.15 -7.08
CA PRO A 313 17.67 13.47 -5.82
C PRO A 313 16.74 13.73 -4.64
N ASN A 314 15.44 13.94 -4.89
CA ASN A 314 14.43 14.26 -3.89
C ASN A 314 13.67 13.02 -3.36
N LEU A 315 14.05 11.81 -3.78
CA LEU A 315 13.37 10.59 -3.32
C LEU A 315 13.44 10.43 -1.80
N LYS A 316 12.27 10.21 -1.22
CA LYS A 316 12.04 9.96 0.21
C LYS A 316 11.57 8.53 0.47
N ALA A 317 10.92 7.89 -0.50
CA ALA A 317 10.58 6.48 -0.45
C ALA A 317 11.05 5.76 -1.73
N LEU A 318 11.69 4.62 -1.53
CA LEU A 318 12.11 3.73 -2.60
C LEU A 318 11.67 2.31 -2.26
N THR A 319 10.91 1.70 -3.16
CA THR A 319 10.68 0.26 -3.19
C THR A 319 11.27 -0.30 -4.46
N VAL A 320 12.13 -1.31 -4.32
CA VAL A 320 12.62 -2.10 -5.43
C VAL A 320 12.37 -3.55 -5.10
N VAL A 321 11.69 -4.24 -6.00
CA VAL A 321 11.72 -5.68 -6.05
C VAL A 321 12.43 -6.12 -7.32
N GLY A 322 13.54 -6.84 -7.13
CA GLY A 322 14.62 -7.02 -8.10
C GLY A 322 15.94 -6.45 -7.57
N GLN A 323 16.92 -6.27 -8.45
CA GLN A 323 18.28 -5.84 -8.09
C GLN A 323 18.64 -4.49 -8.73
N LEU A 324 19.39 -3.66 -8.00
CA LEU A 324 20.00 -2.45 -8.56
C LEU A 324 21.50 -2.67 -8.75
N GLU A 325 22.02 -2.55 -9.97
CA GLU A 325 23.43 -2.84 -10.25
C GLU A 325 24.38 -1.98 -9.40
N ASN A 326 24.00 -0.73 -9.12
CA ASN A 326 24.81 0.22 -8.38
C ASN A 326 24.15 0.66 -7.05
N ALA A 327 24.31 -0.15 -6.00
CA ALA A 327 23.86 0.19 -4.66
C ALA A 327 24.44 1.51 -4.10
N ALA A 328 25.62 1.93 -4.56
CA ALA A 328 26.21 3.20 -4.14
C ALA A 328 25.33 4.39 -4.55
N ASP A 329 24.51 4.23 -5.59
CA ASP A 329 23.57 5.25 -6.02
C ASP A 329 22.43 5.47 -5.00
N ILE A 330 21.83 4.39 -4.48
CA ILE A 330 20.83 4.48 -3.38
C ILE A 330 21.43 5.20 -2.17
N SER A 331 22.70 4.90 -1.85
CA SER A 331 23.42 5.51 -0.72
C SER A 331 23.55 7.04 -0.84
N ASN A 332 23.38 7.60 -2.04
CA ASN A 332 23.40 9.03 -2.31
C ASN A 332 22.02 9.71 -2.15
N LEU A 333 20.93 8.95 -1.99
CA LEU A 333 19.58 9.46 -1.70
C LEU A 333 19.46 9.91 -0.25
N LYS A 334 20.06 11.06 0.08
CA LYS A 334 20.07 11.60 1.46
C LYS A 334 18.69 11.85 2.05
N PRO A 335 17.67 12.27 1.29
CA PRO A 335 16.32 12.46 1.84
C PRO A 335 15.55 11.16 2.11
N LEU A 336 16.13 9.99 1.81
CA LEU A 336 15.42 8.71 1.88
C LEU A 336 15.04 8.37 3.33
N LYS A 337 13.73 8.30 3.57
CA LYS A 337 13.11 7.90 4.85
C LYS A 337 12.57 6.49 4.84
N ARG A 338 12.26 5.95 3.65
CA ARG A 338 11.75 4.59 3.46
C ARG A 338 12.54 3.87 2.38
N LEU A 339 12.98 2.67 2.71
CA LEU A 339 13.64 1.76 1.81
C LEU A 339 13.01 0.38 1.95
N SER A 340 12.46 -0.13 0.85
CA SER A 340 11.98 -1.50 0.72
C SER A 340 12.79 -2.18 -0.38
N LEU A 341 13.58 -3.18 -0.02
CA LEU A 341 14.44 -3.91 -0.95
C LEU A 341 14.15 -5.40 -0.86
N ARG A 342 13.55 -5.93 -1.91
CA ARG A 342 13.38 -7.38 -2.07
C ARG A 342 14.27 -7.83 -3.22
N SER A 343 15.37 -8.46 -2.87
CA SER A 343 16.47 -8.76 -3.80
C SER A 343 17.12 -10.08 -3.41
N GLN A 344 18.02 -10.58 -4.24
CA GLN A 344 18.88 -11.70 -3.84
C GLN A 344 19.64 -11.38 -2.54
N GLU A 345 19.78 -12.40 -1.69
CA GLU A 345 20.33 -12.25 -0.35
C GLU A 345 21.75 -11.67 -0.34
N SER A 346 22.60 -12.12 -1.28
CA SER A 346 23.97 -11.62 -1.46
C SER A 346 24.00 -10.10 -1.63
N TYR A 347 23.06 -9.58 -2.43
CA TYR A 347 22.92 -8.15 -2.67
C TYR A 347 22.60 -7.40 -1.36
N ILE A 348 21.61 -7.87 -0.60
CA ILE A 348 21.23 -7.24 0.68
C ILE A 348 22.41 -7.28 1.65
N LYS A 349 23.07 -8.43 1.79
CA LYS A 349 24.20 -8.65 2.70
C LYS A 349 25.38 -7.72 2.41
N ASP A 350 25.74 -7.57 1.14
CA ASP A 350 26.89 -6.77 0.71
C ASP A 350 26.61 -5.26 0.81
N ASN A 351 25.37 -4.84 0.57
CA ASN A 351 25.03 -3.42 0.44
C ASN A 351 24.39 -2.80 1.68
N LEU A 352 23.76 -3.59 2.56
CA LEU A 352 23.15 -3.06 3.78
C LEU A 352 24.14 -2.30 4.68
N PRO A 353 25.42 -2.70 4.85
CA PRO A 353 26.39 -1.89 5.58
C PRO A 353 26.64 -0.52 4.95
N ILE A 354 26.59 -0.43 3.62
CA ILE A 354 26.73 0.83 2.87
C ILE A 354 25.52 1.72 3.14
N PHE A 355 24.31 1.17 3.06
CA PHE A 355 23.06 1.87 3.36
C PHE A 355 23.04 2.37 4.81
N ALA A 356 23.37 1.52 5.77
CA ALA A 356 23.39 1.87 7.19
C ALA A 356 24.40 2.97 7.53
N ASN A 357 25.47 3.08 6.74
CA ASN A 357 26.47 4.14 6.89
C ASN A 357 26.06 5.46 6.22
N SER A 358 25.15 5.44 5.25
CA SER A 358 24.85 6.58 4.38
C SER A 358 23.46 7.18 4.57
N LEU A 359 22.46 6.35 4.86
CA LEU A 359 21.04 6.71 5.02
C LEU A 359 20.72 6.92 6.50
N LYS A 360 21.12 8.07 7.05
CA LYS A 360 21.00 8.36 8.49
C LYS A 360 19.59 8.66 8.95
N ASP A 361 18.77 9.21 8.05
CA ASP A 361 17.40 9.62 8.31
C ASP A 361 16.37 8.54 7.94
N LEU A 362 16.84 7.31 7.68
CA LEU A 362 15.97 6.18 7.32
C LEU A 362 15.11 5.77 8.53
N GLU A 363 13.80 5.89 8.39
CA GLU A 363 12.81 5.58 9.43
C GLU A 363 12.15 4.21 9.22
N PHE A 364 12.06 3.76 7.98
CA PHE A 364 11.43 2.51 7.58
C PHE A 364 12.38 1.67 6.73
N LEU A 365 12.57 0.42 7.12
CA LEU A 365 13.33 -0.58 6.36
C LEU A 365 12.51 -1.86 6.20
N ASP A 366 12.32 -2.30 4.96
CA ASP A 366 11.78 -3.60 4.60
C ASP A 366 12.81 -4.33 3.73
N ILE A 367 13.22 -5.52 4.18
CA ILE A 367 14.23 -6.35 3.51
C ILE A 367 13.85 -7.82 3.62
N ASN A 368 14.16 -8.60 2.59
CA ASN A 368 14.15 -10.06 2.70
C ASN A 368 15.53 -10.58 3.17
N VAL A 369 15.54 -11.53 4.12
CA VAL A 369 16.78 -12.10 4.66
C VAL A 369 16.68 -13.62 4.68
N VAL A 370 17.58 -14.29 3.96
CA VAL A 370 17.55 -15.75 3.72
C VAL A 370 18.54 -16.55 4.58
N ASP A 371 19.61 -15.93 5.11
CA ASP A 371 20.69 -16.65 5.79
C ASP A 371 20.61 -16.56 7.33
N THR A 372 20.76 -17.73 7.95
CA THR A 372 20.97 -17.94 9.38
C THR A 372 22.16 -17.19 9.99
N LEU A 373 23.09 -16.69 9.16
CA LEU A 373 24.28 -15.95 9.56
C LEU A 373 24.16 -14.44 9.35
N PHE A 374 22.98 -13.92 9.03
CA PHE A 374 22.76 -12.49 8.91
C PHE A 374 23.02 -11.77 10.24
N ASP A 375 23.92 -10.79 10.22
CA ASP A 375 24.32 -10.04 11.42
C ASP A 375 23.40 -8.82 11.63
N TYR A 376 22.36 -8.99 12.45
CA TYR A 376 21.41 -7.91 12.72
C TYR A 376 22.02 -6.72 13.48
N ARG A 377 23.26 -6.81 14.01
CA ARG A 377 23.94 -5.67 14.65
C ARG A 377 24.16 -4.52 13.67
N ILE A 378 24.19 -4.79 12.36
CA ILE A 378 24.29 -3.75 11.34
C ILE A 378 23.09 -2.78 11.39
N LEU A 379 21.91 -3.28 11.74
CA LEU A 379 20.68 -2.49 11.81
C LEU A 379 20.76 -1.40 12.88
N GLY A 380 21.54 -1.62 13.94
CA GLY A 380 21.78 -0.62 14.99
C GLY A 380 22.53 0.63 14.50
N ARG A 381 23.01 0.65 13.25
CA ARG A 381 23.63 1.83 12.62
C ARG A 381 22.60 2.79 12.01
N PHE A 382 21.37 2.35 11.72
CA PHE A 382 20.26 3.22 11.35
C PHE A 382 19.68 3.86 12.61
N LYS A 383 19.98 5.14 12.85
CA LYS A 383 19.66 5.80 14.13
C LYS A 383 18.21 6.23 14.25
N GLU A 384 17.57 6.52 13.12
CA GLU A 384 16.18 6.95 13.06
C GLU A 384 15.20 5.81 12.73
N LEU A 385 15.69 4.56 12.66
CA LEU A 385 14.87 3.40 12.29
C LEU A 385 13.78 3.14 13.35
N LYS A 386 12.52 3.23 12.91
CA LYS A 386 11.31 3.04 13.72
C LYS A 386 10.50 1.82 13.27
N TYR A 387 10.53 1.50 11.98
CA TYR A 387 9.75 0.42 11.38
C TYR A 387 10.70 -0.53 10.67
N LEU A 388 10.68 -1.80 11.06
CA LEU A 388 11.49 -2.85 10.46
C LEU A 388 10.59 -4.00 10.04
N ILE A 389 10.67 -4.38 8.77
CA ILE A 389 10.07 -5.57 8.22
C ILE A 389 11.21 -6.46 7.74
N ILE A 390 11.23 -7.71 8.22
CA ILE A 390 12.14 -8.73 7.75
C ILE A 390 11.27 -9.79 7.06
N GLY A 391 11.28 -9.75 5.74
CA GLY A 391 10.48 -10.58 4.86
C GLY A 391 10.97 -12.01 4.75
N ASP A 392 10.06 -12.84 4.22
CA ASP A 392 10.11 -14.29 4.16
C ASP A 392 11.41 -14.83 3.51
N SER A 393 11.90 -15.89 4.13
CA SER A 393 12.82 -16.81 3.51
C SER A 393 12.52 -18.21 4.02
N GLU A 394 12.69 -19.19 3.14
CA GLU A 394 12.43 -20.62 3.44
C GLU A 394 13.23 -21.16 4.65
N TYR A 395 14.14 -20.37 5.21
CA TYR A 395 15.03 -20.73 6.31
C TYR A 395 14.98 -19.69 7.42
N SER A 396 14.37 -20.06 8.54
CA SER A 396 14.36 -19.24 9.75
C SER A 396 15.80 -19.00 10.26
N SER A 397 16.30 -17.78 10.13
CA SER A 397 17.51 -17.35 10.83
C SER A 397 17.23 -17.26 12.34
N PRO A 398 18.08 -17.81 13.22
CA PRO A 398 17.85 -17.68 14.66
C PRO A 398 17.94 -16.22 15.11
N ILE A 399 17.04 -15.80 16.02
CA ILE A 399 17.08 -14.46 16.63
C ILE A 399 18.45 -14.27 17.30
N ASP A 400 19.24 -13.35 16.76
CA ASP A 400 20.49 -12.98 17.37
C ASP A 400 20.33 -11.78 18.33
N SER A 401 21.37 -11.51 19.11
CA SER A 401 21.39 -10.38 20.05
C SER A 401 21.43 -8.99 19.39
N GLY A 402 21.59 -8.92 18.07
CA GLY A 402 21.61 -7.68 17.30
C GLY A 402 20.26 -6.99 17.28
N LEU A 403 19.16 -7.75 17.10
CA LEU A 403 17.80 -7.20 17.13
C LEU A 403 17.44 -6.57 18.49
N PHE A 404 17.95 -7.12 19.60
CA PHE A 404 17.71 -6.58 20.96
C PHE A 404 18.29 -5.18 21.16
N GLN A 405 19.18 -4.72 20.29
CA GLN A 405 19.83 -3.40 20.38
C GLN A 405 19.00 -2.29 19.74
N LEU A 406 17.93 -2.62 19.00
CA LEU A 406 17.07 -1.68 18.29
C LEU A 406 16.03 -1.03 19.23
N LYS A 407 16.48 -0.42 20.33
CA LYS A 407 15.59 0.12 21.40
C LYS A 407 14.67 1.27 20.94
N GLY A 408 14.94 1.89 19.78
CA GLY A 408 14.10 2.94 19.19
C GLY A 408 12.98 2.43 18.29
N LEU A 409 12.92 1.11 18.06
CA LEU A 409 11.98 0.50 17.13
C LEU A 409 10.55 0.56 17.70
N GLN A 410 9.60 0.98 16.87
CA GLN A 410 8.17 1.03 17.19
C GLN A 410 7.43 -0.19 16.62
N TYR A 411 7.92 -0.75 15.51
CA TYR A 411 7.30 -1.87 14.83
C TYR A 411 8.35 -2.84 14.27
N LEU A 412 8.10 -4.13 14.47
CA LEU A 412 8.92 -5.23 13.99
C LEU A 412 8.04 -6.33 13.39
N SER A 413 8.15 -6.55 12.08
CA SER A 413 7.55 -7.70 11.41
C SER A 413 8.61 -8.77 11.18
N LEU A 414 8.31 -10.02 11.55
CA LEU A 414 9.21 -11.18 11.43
C LEU A 414 8.45 -12.38 10.85
N HIS A 415 9.16 -13.32 10.22
CA HIS A 415 8.57 -14.58 9.75
C HIS A 415 7.82 -15.38 10.82
N GLU A 416 6.75 -16.09 10.46
CA GLU A 416 5.97 -16.90 11.42
C GLU A 416 6.82 -17.93 12.16
N ASP A 417 7.84 -18.48 11.52
CA ASP A 417 8.71 -19.47 12.14
C ASP A 417 9.45 -18.91 13.36
N PHE A 418 9.67 -17.60 13.42
CA PHE A 418 10.21 -16.96 14.62
C PHE A 418 9.27 -17.10 15.82
N TYR A 419 7.96 -17.17 15.59
CA TYR A 419 6.96 -17.32 16.64
C TYR A 419 6.85 -18.76 17.15
N ARG A 420 7.41 -19.73 16.42
CA ARG A 420 7.54 -21.11 16.91
C ARG A 420 8.58 -21.22 18.02
N ASP A 421 9.60 -20.36 18.05
CA ASP A 421 10.52 -20.21 19.19
C ASP A 421 9.94 -19.28 20.27
N SER A 422 9.09 -19.86 21.12
CA SER A 422 8.46 -19.14 22.24
C SER A 422 9.47 -18.44 23.18
N LEU A 423 10.69 -18.96 23.34
CA LEU A 423 11.70 -18.35 24.21
C LEU A 423 12.35 -17.13 23.55
N GLY A 424 12.68 -17.25 22.26
CA GLY A 424 13.20 -16.15 21.44
C GLY A 424 12.26 -14.95 21.44
N ILE A 425 10.97 -15.17 21.18
CA ILE A 425 9.96 -14.10 21.16
C ILE A 425 9.72 -13.50 22.56
N VAL A 426 9.67 -14.31 23.62
CA VAL A 426 9.51 -13.79 24.99
C VAL A 426 10.69 -12.87 25.35
N LYS A 427 11.91 -13.28 25.00
CA LYS A 427 13.10 -12.46 25.21
C LYS A 427 13.08 -11.19 24.35
N LEU A 428 12.71 -11.30 23.08
CA LEU A 428 12.59 -10.15 22.19
C LEU A 428 11.57 -9.13 22.74
N LYS A 429 10.40 -9.59 23.20
CA LYS A 429 9.38 -8.75 23.86
C LYS A 429 9.89 -8.12 25.17
N SER A 430 10.70 -8.82 25.95
CA SER A 430 11.28 -8.23 27.17
C SER A 430 12.34 -7.18 26.87
N GLU A 431 13.11 -7.38 25.79
CA GLU A 431 14.16 -6.45 25.36
C GLU A 431 13.59 -5.24 24.60
N LEU A 432 12.47 -5.40 23.90
CA LEU A 432 11.80 -4.37 23.11
C LEU A 432 10.36 -4.11 23.60
N PRO A 433 10.17 -3.65 24.84
CA PRO A 433 8.85 -3.57 25.47
C PRO A 433 7.91 -2.52 24.86
N ASN A 434 8.44 -1.59 24.07
CA ASN A 434 7.66 -0.52 23.40
C ASN A 434 7.49 -0.78 21.90
N THR A 435 7.87 -1.97 21.42
CA THR A 435 7.81 -2.34 20.01
C THR A 435 6.62 -3.26 19.78
N ILE A 436 5.80 -2.96 18.78
CA ILE A 436 4.79 -3.88 18.28
C ILE A 436 5.52 -4.93 17.44
N ILE A 437 5.47 -6.19 17.89
CA ILE A 437 6.10 -7.32 17.18
C ILE A 437 4.99 -8.20 16.63
N VAL A 438 4.92 -8.32 15.31
CA VAL A 438 3.88 -9.08 14.58
C VAL A 438 4.51 -10.10 13.61
N PRO A 439 3.82 -11.21 13.30
CA PRO A 439 4.24 -12.11 12.23
C PRO A 439 3.99 -11.46 10.85
N ASN A 440 4.88 -11.74 9.88
CA ASN A 440 4.82 -11.23 8.51
C ASN A 440 3.95 -12.09 7.58
N SER A 441 3.58 -13.28 8.03
CA SER A 441 2.57 -14.14 7.44
C SER A 441 1.44 -14.27 8.44
N GLY A 442 0.20 -14.28 7.95
CA GLY A 442 -0.90 -14.62 8.84
C GLY A 442 -0.74 -16.06 9.28
N ALA A 443 -0.43 -16.23 10.56
CA ALA A 443 0.03 -17.50 11.05
C ALA A 443 -1.08 -18.52 11.06
N CYS A 444 -0.93 -19.62 10.35
CA CYS A 444 -1.84 -20.76 10.40
C CYS A 444 -1.72 -21.48 11.75
N ILE A 445 -2.11 -20.85 12.87
CA ILE A 445 -2.22 -21.53 14.17
C ILE A 445 -3.59 -22.20 14.24
N GLY A 446 -3.74 -23.20 13.36
CA GLY A 446 -4.63 -24.31 13.63
C GLY A 446 -4.33 -24.85 15.04
N SER A 447 -5.33 -24.73 15.91
CA SER A 447 -5.66 -25.75 16.91
C SER A 447 -5.28 -25.57 18.39
N VAL A 448 -5.17 -24.35 18.92
CA VAL A 448 -5.16 -24.17 20.39
C VAL A 448 -6.47 -24.68 21.03
N TRP A 449 -7.59 -24.66 20.31
CA TRP A 449 -8.81 -25.36 20.74
C TRP A 449 -8.71 -26.89 20.72
N LEU A 450 -7.86 -27.53 19.89
CA LEU A 450 -7.65 -28.98 19.98
C LEU A 450 -6.92 -29.35 21.29
N LEU A 451 -6.03 -28.48 21.78
CA LEU A 451 -5.43 -28.61 23.12
C LEU A 451 -6.46 -28.47 24.26
N LEU A 452 -7.62 -27.86 24.02
CA LEU A 452 -8.75 -27.86 24.96
C LEU A 452 -9.71 -29.05 24.74
N ILE A 453 -9.92 -29.48 23.50
CA ILE A 453 -10.79 -30.63 23.17
C ILE A 453 -10.23 -31.93 23.74
N ILE A 454 -8.91 -32.13 23.76
CA ILE A 454 -8.30 -33.36 24.29
C ILE A 454 -8.55 -33.51 25.81
N PRO A 455 -8.27 -32.52 26.68
CA PRO A 455 -8.63 -32.58 28.10
C PRO A 455 -10.13 -32.71 28.35
N PHE A 456 -10.97 -31.97 27.60
CA PHE A 456 -12.43 -32.03 27.77
C PHE A 456 -13.01 -33.39 27.34
N SER A 457 -12.53 -33.96 26.23
CA SER A 457 -12.95 -35.30 25.80
C SER A 457 -12.47 -36.39 26.76
N LEU A 458 -11.26 -36.29 27.31
CA LEU A 458 -10.78 -37.20 28.36
C LEU A 458 -11.61 -37.07 29.64
N ALA A 459 -11.87 -35.85 30.10
CA ALA A 459 -12.71 -35.59 31.28
C ALA A 459 -14.14 -36.12 31.07
N TRP A 460 -14.73 -35.88 29.90
CA TRP A 460 -16.04 -36.40 29.52
C TRP A 460 -16.07 -37.93 29.49
N PHE A 461 -15.05 -38.57 28.90
CA PHE A 461 -14.92 -40.02 28.88
C PHE A 461 -14.79 -40.62 30.29
N LEU A 462 -13.99 -40.00 31.17
CA LEU A 462 -13.85 -40.42 32.57
C LEU A 462 -15.16 -40.26 33.35
N LEU A 463 -15.90 -39.17 33.12
CA LEU A 463 -17.22 -38.93 33.71
C LEU A 463 -18.25 -39.96 33.24
N LEU A 464 -18.30 -40.27 31.94
CA LEU A 464 -19.16 -41.32 31.39
C LEU A 464 -18.82 -42.68 32.00
N ARG A 465 -17.53 -43.04 32.09
CA ARG A 465 -17.08 -44.29 32.70
C ARG A 465 -17.51 -44.38 34.18
N ALA A 466 -17.38 -43.31 34.95
CA ALA A 466 -17.80 -43.26 36.34
C ALA A 466 -19.34 -43.37 36.50
N TYR A 467 -20.09 -42.75 35.58
CA TYR A 467 -21.55 -42.84 35.57
C TYR A 467 -22.05 -44.26 35.26
N TYR A 468 -21.46 -44.93 34.27
CA TYR A 468 -21.83 -46.31 33.90
C TYR A 468 -21.34 -47.35 34.90
N SER A 469 -20.17 -47.18 35.54
CA SER A 469 -19.72 -48.11 36.58
C SER A 469 -20.64 -48.10 37.81
N LYS A 470 -21.26 -46.95 38.13
CA LYS A 470 -22.28 -46.86 39.19
C LYS A 470 -23.60 -47.54 38.84
N LYS A 471 -23.93 -47.71 37.56
CA LYS A 471 -25.13 -48.43 37.10
C LYS A 471 -24.91 -49.94 36.89
N GLY A 472 -23.66 -50.41 36.89
CA GLY A 472 -23.30 -51.82 36.65
C GLY A 472 -23.28 -52.74 37.88
N TYR A 473 -23.56 -52.25 39.09
CA TYR A 473 -23.71 -53.08 40.30
C TYR A 473 -25.18 -53.30 40.63
N GLY A 474 -25.90 -53.91 39.70
CA GLY A 474 -27.33 -54.17 39.79
C GLY A 474 -27.78 -55.33 38.90
N THR A 475 -27.04 -56.45 38.94
CA THR A 475 -27.54 -57.80 38.64
C THR A 475 -26.90 -58.78 39.59
#